data_AF-A0A429CHY2-F1
#
_entry.id   AF-A0A429CHY2-F1
#
_cell.length_a   1.000
_cell.length_b   1.000
_cell.length_c   1.000
_cell.angle_alpha   90.00
_cell.angle_beta   90.00
_cell.angle_gamma   90.00
#
_symmetry.space_group_name_H-M   'P 1'
#
loop_
_entity.id
_entity.type
_entity.pdbx_description
1 polymer ?
#
loop_
_entity_poly.entity_id
_entity_poly.type
_entity_poly.pdbx_seq_one_letter_code
_entity_poly.pdbx_strand_id
1 'polypeptide(L)'
;MEATWPPALAEHLERLQTRVGLELPPELLTWWALMDGFDDHGAGNRSVELIPKGYSPLSVAHAEEEYARQSQYPDPNCCTPEGTHRKQAGANGFPYCTAVLPIGRAIDGGLLCVDLRQGERHGVVMEWYASEGIYDSDWASVTEILDEIAERLDSER
;
A
#
# COMPACT_ATOMS: atom_id res chain seq x y z
N MET A 1 6.19 -28.16 6.97
CA MET A 1 5.14 -27.36 7.63
C MET A 1 4.85 -26.22 6.69
N GLU A 2 3.74 -26.26 5.97
CA GLU A 2 3.27 -25.10 5.19
C GLU A 2 2.97 -23.99 6.19
N ALA A 3 3.74 -22.91 6.14
CA ALA A 3 3.42 -21.71 6.89
C ALA A 3 2.29 -21.00 6.14
N THR A 4 1.04 -21.29 6.51
CA THR A 4 -0.08 -20.48 6.07
C THR A 4 -0.05 -19.18 6.85
N TRP A 5 0.26 -18.08 6.17
CA TRP A 5 0.13 -16.74 6.75
C TRP A 5 -1.34 -16.50 7.12
N PRO A 6 -1.64 -15.88 8.27
CA PRO A 6 -3.01 -15.63 8.65
C PRO A 6 -3.61 -14.55 7.74
N PRO A 7 -4.91 -14.64 7.41
CA PRO A 7 -5.62 -13.58 6.72
C PRO A 7 -5.87 -12.38 7.65
N ALA A 8 -6.14 -11.22 7.05
CA ALA A 8 -6.44 -10.01 7.80
C ALA A 8 -7.74 -10.14 8.60
N LEU A 9 -7.76 -9.52 9.77
CA LEU A 9 -8.98 -9.39 10.55
C LEU A 9 -9.98 -8.47 9.83
N ALA A 10 -11.22 -8.94 9.65
CA ALA A 10 -12.28 -8.18 8.98
C ALA A 10 -12.49 -6.78 9.60
N GLU A 11 -12.40 -6.68 10.93
CA GLU A 11 -12.51 -5.41 11.65
C GLU A 11 -11.44 -4.38 11.22
N HIS A 12 -10.21 -4.84 10.99
CA HIS A 12 -9.11 -3.96 10.54
C HIS A 12 -9.39 -3.45 9.12
N LEU A 13 -9.86 -4.33 8.23
CA LEU A 13 -10.24 -3.98 6.86
C LEU A 13 -11.41 -3.00 6.82
N GLU A 14 -12.45 -3.22 7.62
CA GLU A 14 -13.60 -2.32 7.70
C GLU A 14 -13.21 -0.93 8.21
N ARG A 15 -12.34 -0.89 9.23
CA ARG A 15 -11.83 0.36 9.79
C ARG A 15 -10.95 1.12 8.80
N LEU A 16 -10.07 0.43 8.09
CA LEU A 16 -9.24 1.02 7.03
C LEU A 16 -10.11 1.59 5.90
N GLN A 17 -11.05 0.81 5.37
CA GLN A 17 -11.98 1.25 4.32
C GLN A 17 -12.79 2.49 4.76
N THR A 18 -13.30 2.48 5.99
CA THR A 18 -14.02 3.63 6.56
C THR A 18 -13.12 4.86 6.66
N ARG A 19 -11.85 4.69 7.05
CA ARG A 19 -10.88 5.78 7.22
C ARG A 19 -10.41 6.36 5.89
N VAL A 20 -10.20 5.51 4.88
CA VAL A 20 -9.79 5.92 3.53
C VAL A 20 -10.98 6.57 2.81
N GLY A 21 -12.18 6.02 2.96
CA GLY A 21 -13.41 6.55 2.36
C GLY A 21 -13.45 6.44 0.83
N LEU A 22 -12.56 5.63 0.24
CA LEU A 22 -12.47 5.36 -1.20
C LEU A 22 -12.51 3.85 -1.44
N GLU A 23 -12.89 3.47 -2.65
CA GLU A 23 -12.86 2.08 -3.08
C GLU A 23 -11.41 1.58 -3.15
N LEU A 24 -11.15 0.43 -2.53
CA LEU A 24 -9.85 -0.23 -2.58
C LEU A 24 -9.82 -1.23 -3.74
N PRO A 25 -8.67 -1.44 -4.41
CA PRO A 25 -8.58 -2.43 -5.48
C PRO A 25 -9.01 -3.82 -4.98
N PRO A 26 -9.86 -4.55 -5.72
CA PRO A 26 -10.30 -5.89 -5.35
C PRO A 26 -9.15 -6.88 -5.12
N GLU A 27 -8.05 -6.72 -5.85
CA GLU A 27 -6.86 -7.57 -5.77
C GLU A 27 -6.10 -7.33 -4.46
N LEU A 28 -6.08 -6.08 -3.98
CA LEU A 28 -5.53 -5.75 -2.66
C LEU A 28 -6.37 -6.37 -1.54
N LEU A 29 -7.70 -6.31 -1.65
CA LEU A 29 -8.61 -6.95 -0.69
C LEU A 29 -8.43 -8.48 -0.71
N THR A 30 -8.31 -9.07 -1.89
CA THR A 30 -8.06 -10.50 -2.06
C THR A 30 -6.73 -10.91 -1.44
N TRP A 31 -5.69 -10.10 -1.63
CA TRP A 31 -4.40 -10.34 -1.02
C TRP A 31 -4.48 -10.34 0.51
N TRP A 32 -5.07 -9.30 1.12
CA TRP A 32 -5.23 -9.25 2.57
C TRP A 32 -6.17 -10.33 3.13
N ALA A 33 -7.14 -10.81 2.35
CA ALA A 33 -7.98 -11.94 2.72
C ALA A 33 -7.23 -13.29 2.71
N LEU A 34 -6.04 -13.37 2.09
CA LEU A 34 -5.18 -14.54 2.08
C LEU A 34 -4.00 -14.43 3.05
N MET A 35 -3.44 -13.22 3.20
CA MET A 35 -2.27 -12.95 4.03
C MET A 35 -2.28 -11.48 4.52
N ASP A 36 -2.28 -11.29 5.83
CA ASP A 36 -2.32 -9.97 6.51
C ASP A 36 -0.96 -9.27 6.57
N GLY A 37 -0.08 -9.40 5.58
CA GLY A 37 1.24 -8.78 5.60
C GLY A 37 2.13 -9.17 6.79
N PHE A 38 3.08 -8.29 7.11
CA PHE A 38 4.02 -8.46 8.22
C PHE A 38 3.87 -7.38 9.29
N ASP A 39 4.00 -7.81 10.54
CA ASP A 39 4.11 -6.91 11.68
C ASP A 39 5.58 -6.64 12.04
N ASP A 40 5.99 -5.36 12.02
CA ASP A 40 7.35 -4.90 12.36
C ASP A 40 7.71 -5.07 13.86
N HIS A 41 6.79 -5.59 14.69
CA HIS A 41 6.91 -5.63 16.16
C HIS A 41 6.85 -7.04 16.78
N GLY A 42 6.68 -8.09 15.99
CA GLY A 42 6.67 -9.47 16.47
C GLY A 42 8.06 -10.10 16.44
N ALA A 43 8.57 -10.52 17.60
CA ALA A 43 9.85 -11.18 17.76
C ALA A 43 10.06 -12.34 16.76
N GLY A 44 10.87 -12.08 15.72
CA GLY A 44 11.31 -13.12 14.81
C GLY A 44 11.79 -12.65 13.45
N ASN A 45 12.66 -11.62 13.38
CA ASN A 45 13.67 -11.35 12.32
C ASN A 45 13.43 -11.96 10.92
N ARG A 46 12.21 -11.84 10.40
CA ARG A 46 11.77 -12.34 9.11
C ARG A 46 10.96 -11.24 8.46
N SER A 47 11.61 -10.10 8.25
CA SER A 47 11.29 -9.23 7.13
C SER A 47 11.51 -10.06 5.88
N VAL A 48 10.49 -10.82 5.49
CA VAL A 48 10.48 -11.48 4.19
C VAL A 48 10.13 -10.36 3.22
N GLU A 49 11.13 -9.91 2.49
CA GLU A 49 10.96 -9.05 1.31
C GLU A 49 10.23 -9.88 0.25
N LEU A 50 8.92 -10.01 0.43
CA LEU A 50 8.06 -10.79 -0.45
C LEU A 50 7.73 -9.99 -1.70
N ILE A 51 7.46 -8.69 -1.54
CA ILE A 51 7.30 -7.82 -2.69
C ILE A 51 8.70 -7.61 -3.30
N PRO A 52 8.86 -7.77 -4.62
CA PRO A 52 10.15 -7.58 -5.27
C PRO A 52 10.73 -6.18 -5.00
N LYS A 53 12.04 -6.02 -5.21
CA LYS A 53 12.80 -4.78 -4.95
C LYS A 53 12.89 -4.35 -3.49
N GLY A 54 12.74 -5.30 -2.56
CA GLY A 54 13.05 -5.09 -1.15
C GLY A 54 11.90 -4.52 -0.32
N TYR A 55 10.66 -4.65 -0.80
CA TYR A 55 9.50 -4.22 -0.04
C TYR A 55 8.93 -5.39 0.78
N SER A 56 8.58 -5.10 2.03
CA SER A 56 7.79 -5.99 2.87
C SER A 56 6.33 -5.57 2.81
N PRO A 57 5.38 -6.49 2.58
CA PRO A 57 3.96 -6.16 2.58
C PRO A 57 3.49 -5.77 3.97
N LEU A 58 2.71 -4.69 4.06
CA LEU A 58 2.16 -4.21 5.31
C LEU A 58 0.93 -5.02 5.70
N SER A 59 0.81 -5.29 7.00
CA SER A 59 -0.46 -5.71 7.58
C SER A 59 -1.51 -4.63 7.44
N VAL A 60 -2.79 -5.00 7.45
CA VAL A 60 -3.88 -4.02 7.35
C VAL A 60 -3.81 -3.02 8.50
N ALA A 61 -3.43 -3.49 9.70
CA ALA A 61 -3.21 -2.63 10.86
C ALA A 61 -2.09 -1.61 10.61
N HIS A 62 -0.95 -2.03 10.06
CA HIS A 62 0.15 -1.12 9.76
C HIS A 62 -0.13 -0.20 8.57
N ALA A 63 -0.80 -0.68 7.53
CA ALA A 63 -1.27 0.17 6.43
C ALA A 63 -2.18 1.28 6.97
N GLU A 64 -3.07 0.96 7.90
CA GLU A 64 -3.93 1.90 8.60
C GLU A 64 -3.15 2.92 9.45
N GLU A 65 -2.13 2.47 10.20
CA GLU A 65 -1.28 3.33 11.02
C GLU A 65 -0.44 4.29 10.18
N GLU A 66 0.19 3.77 9.12
CA GLU A 66 0.92 4.55 8.13
C GLU A 66 0.00 5.61 7.49
N TYR A 67 -1.14 5.19 6.97
CA TYR A 67 -2.13 6.08 6.39
C TYR A 67 -2.53 7.18 7.37
N ALA A 68 -2.85 6.83 8.61
CA ALA A 68 -3.26 7.81 9.63
C ALA A 68 -2.15 8.79 9.99
N ARG A 69 -0.90 8.32 10.06
CA ARG A 69 0.27 9.15 10.34
C ARG A 69 0.52 10.15 9.23
N GLN A 70 0.55 9.70 7.97
CA GLN A 70 0.84 10.58 6.84
C GLN A 70 -0.32 11.54 6.54
N SER A 71 -1.57 11.11 6.77
CA SER A 71 -2.77 11.94 6.59
C SER A 71 -2.87 13.13 7.54
N GLN A 72 -1.99 13.22 8.56
CA GLN A 72 -1.86 14.43 9.39
C GLN A 72 -1.33 15.63 8.60
N TYR A 73 -0.67 15.39 7.46
CA TYR A 73 -0.04 16.40 6.62
C TYR A 73 -0.55 16.33 5.17
N PRO A 74 -1.84 16.61 4.92
CA PRO A 74 -2.42 16.49 3.59
C PRO A 74 -1.80 17.49 2.60
N ASP A 75 -1.56 17.07 1.34
CA ASP A 75 -1.11 17.93 0.24
C ASP A 75 -2.17 19.01 -0.04
N PRO A 76 -1.91 20.30 0.30
CA PRO A 76 -2.91 21.36 0.16
C PRO A 76 -3.21 21.69 -1.30
N ASN A 77 -2.35 21.26 -2.23
CA ASN A 77 -2.56 21.41 -3.67
C ASN A 77 -3.39 20.25 -4.25
N CYS A 78 -3.51 19.13 -3.53
CA CYS A 78 -4.27 17.97 -3.98
C CYS A 78 -5.56 17.76 -3.17
N CYS A 79 -5.47 17.63 -1.85
CA CYS A 79 -6.59 17.31 -0.96
C CYS A 79 -7.45 18.54 -0.67
N THR A 80 -8.77 18.36 -0.68
CA THR A 80 -9.73 19.40 -0.28
C THR A 80 -10.40 19.07 1.06
N PRO A 81 -10.93 20.07 1.80
CA PRO A 81 -11.67 19.85 3.03
C PRO A 81 -12.91 18.93 2.86
N GLU A 82 -13.46 18.86 1.65
CA GLU A 82 -14.61 18.03 1.29
C GLU A 82 -14.24 16.56 1.01
N GLY A 83 -12.96 16.19 1.14
CA GLY A 83 -12.48 14.83 0.85
C GLY A 83 -12.34 14.52 -0.64
N THR A 84 -12.23 15.56 -1.49
CA THR A 84 -11.97 15.39 -2.92
C THR A 84 -10.51 15.65 -3.27
N HIS A 85 -10.08 15.21 -4.46
CA HIS A 85 -8.69 15.28 -4.91
C HIS A 85 -8.57 15.99 -6.26
N ARG A 86 -7.76 17.05 -6.29
CA ARG A 86 -7.56 17.88 -7.50
C ARG A 86 -6.65 17.23 -8.55
N LYS A 87 -5.69 16.42 -8.09
CA LYS A 87 -4.75 15.73 -8.98
C LYS A 87 -5.33 14.36 -9.35
N GLN A 88 -5.04 13.93 -10.57
CA GLN A 88 -5.39 12.59 -11.06
C GLN A 88 -4.38 11.54 -10.60
N ALA A 89 -4.77 10.27 -10.73
CA ALA A 89 -3.91 9.15 -10.41
C ALA A 89 -2.57 9.17 -11.17
N GLY A 90 -1.53 8.80 -10.43
CA GLY A 90 -0.10 8.84 -10.71
C GLY A 90 0.51 10.23 -10.87
N ALA A 91 -0.25 11.32 -10.74
CA ALA A 91 0.36 12.64 -10.69
C ALA A 91 1.24 12.76 -9.44
N ASN A 92 2.37 13.48 -9.53
CA ASN A 92 3.22 13.72 -8.37
C ASN A 92 2.49 14.48 -7.24
N GLY A 93 2.97 14.35 -6.01
CA GLY A 93 2.33 14.92 -4.83
C GLY A 93 3.26 15.04 -3.65
N PHE A 94 3.08 16.10 -2.86
CA PHE A 94 3.78 16.35 -1.60
C PHE A 94 2.98 17.37 -0.76
N PRO A 95 2.80 17.20 0.56
CA PRO A 95 3.37 16.13 1.40
C PRO A 95 2.68 14.77 1.23
N TYR A 96 1.40 14.65 1.58
CA TYR A 96 0.68 13.37 1.45
C TYR A 96 -0.72 13.54 0.85
N CYS A 97 -1.08 12.76 -0.17
CA CYS A 97 -2.46 12.73 -0.64
C CYS A 97 -3.27 11.67 0.11
N THR A 98 -4.41 12.03 0.70
CA THR A 98 -5.26 11.07 1.44
C THR A 98 -6.00 10.08 0.52
N ALA A 99 -5.83 10.18 -0.79
CA ALA A 99 -6.21 9.15 -1.76
C ALA A 99 -5.03 8.25 -2.16
N VAL A 100 -3.94 8.25 -1.39
CA VAL A 100 -2.84 7.31 -1.55
C VAL A 100 -2.87 6.38 -0.33
N LEU A 101 -2.72 5.08 -0.54
CA LEU A 101 -2.83 4.04 0.48
C LEU A 101 -1.54 3.23 0.57
N PRO A 102 -0.82 3.20 1.70
CA PRO A 102 0.37 2.38 1.87
C PRO A 102 0.02 0.90 1.89
N ILE A 103 0.78 0.08 1.17
CA ILE A 103 0.61 -1.38 1.08
C ILE A 103 1.92 -2.15 1.31
N GLY A 104 3.06 -1.47 1.24
CA GLY A 104 4.38 -2.05 1.46
C GLY A 104 5.34 -1.03 2.04
N ARG A 105 6.45 -1.51 2.59
CA ARG A 105 7.50 -0.68 3.17
C ARG A 105 8.88 -1.22 2.81
N ALA A 106 9.77 -0.31 2.43
CA ALA A 106 11.19 -0.57 2.24
C ALA A 106 11.97 -0.35 3.54
N ILE A 107 13.16 -0.94 3.63
CA ILE A 107 14.03 -0.87 4.82
C ILE A 107 14.46 0.57 5.17
N ASP A 108 14.52 1.45 4.18
CA ASP A 108 14.86 2.87 4.33
C ASP A 108 13.69 3.74 4.82
N GLY A 109 12.51 3.13 5.01
CA GLY A 109 11.28 3.83 5.42
C GLY A 109 10.46 4.38 4.25
N GLY A 110 10.87 4.14 3.00
CA GLY A 110 10.03 4.36 1.83
C GLY A 110 8.76 3.50 1.88
N LEU A 111 7.65 4.05 1.41
CA LEU A 111 6.38 3.35 1.32
C LEU A 111 6.10 2.98 -0.13
N LEU A 112 5.58 1.78 -0.33
CA LEU A 112 4.90 1.40 -1.57
C LEU A 112 3.42 1.63 -1.37
N CYS A 113 2.81 2.41 -2.25
CA CYS A 113 1.44 2.87 -2.10
C CYS A 113 0.60 2.61 -3.34
N VAL A 114 -0.68 2.37 -3.15
CA VAL A 114 -1.69 2.39 -4.21
C VAL A 114 -2.29 3.78 -4.31
N ASP A 115 -2.40 4.29 -5.53
CA ASP A 115 -3.06 5.54 -5.81
C ASP A 115 -4.54 5.36 -6.15
N LEU A 116 -5.39 5.82 -5.24
CA LEU A 116 -6.85 5.75 -5.31
C LEU A 116 -7.48 7.02 -5.88
N ARG A 117 -6.66 8.00 -6.32
CA ARG A 117 -7.19 9.18 -7.01
C ARG A 117 -7.91 8.75 -8.28
N GLN A 118 -8.83 9.59 -8.76
CA GLN A 118 -9.55 9.34 -10.00
C GLN A 118 -8.63 9.53 -11.22
N GLY A 119 -8.95 8.87 -12.33
CA GLY A 119 -8.23 9.01 -13.61
C GLY A 119 -7.87 7.67 -14.23
N GLU A 120 -7.21 7.72 -15.40
CA GLU A 120 -6.87 6.52 -16.19
C GLU A 120 -5.90 5.57 -15.48
N ARG A 121 -5.10 6.10 -14.54
CA ARG A 121 -4.15 5.32 -13.74
C ARG A 121 -4.69 4.98 -12.34
N HIS A 122 -6.00 5.02 -12.11
CA HIS A 122 -6.58 4.63 -10.82
C HIS A 122 -6.14 3.20 -10.44
N GLY A 123 -5.63 3.02 -9.22
CA GLY A 123 -5.06 1.76 -8.75
C GLY A 123 -3.57 1.54 -9.07
N VAL A 124 -2.90 2.52 -9.69
CA VAL A 124 -1.45 2.45 -9.96
C VAL A 124 -0.65 2.37 -8.67
N VAL A 125 0.44 1.59 -8.69
CA VAL A 125 1.38 1.51 -7.58
C VAL A 125 2.46 2.57 -7.74
N MET A 126 2.75 3.27 -6.66
CA MET A 126 3.71 4.37 -6.62
C MET A 126 4.61 4.22 -5.40
N GLU A 127 5.80 4.78 -5.46
CA GLU A 127 6.65 4.93 -4.29
C GLU A 127 6.34 6.27 -3.61
N TRP A 128 6.45 6.30 -2.29
CA TRP A 128 6.28 7.51 -1.51
C TRP A 128 7.35 7.64 -0.42
N TYR A 129 7.98 8.81 -0.37
CA TYR A 129 8.99 9.15 0.62
C TYR A 129 8.58 10.39 1.41
N ALA A 130 8.67 10.34 2.74
CA ALA A 130 8.24 11.44 3.61
C ALA A 130 8.98 12.76 3.36
N SER A 131 10.21 12.70 2.83
CA SER A 131 11.03 13.87 2.49
C SER A 131 10.76 14.45 1.10
N GLU A 132 10.16 13.68 0.19
CA GLU A 132 10.20 13.99 -1.24
C GLU A 132 8.84 13.85 -1.95
N GLY A 133 7.98 12.95 -1.48
CA GLY A 133 6.64 12.71 -2.02
C GLY A 133 6.58 11.51 -2.95
N ILE A 134 5.73 11.60 -3.97
CA ILE A 134 5.37 10.50 -4.88
C ILE A 134 6.37 10.36 -6.03
N TYR A 135 6.82 9.13 -6.27
CA TYR A 135 7.58 8.70 -7.46
C TYR A 135 6.85 7.57 -8.18
N ASP A 136 7.03 7.48 -9.50
CA ASP A 136 6.53 6.32 -10.26
C ASP A 136 7.26 5.06 -9.78
N SER A 137 6.51 3.96 -9.63
CA SER A 137 7.09 2.62 -9.51
C SER A 137 7.10 1.93 -10.87
N ASP A 138 7.72 0.75 -10.98
CA ASP A 138 7.62 -0.04 -12.21
C ASP A 138 6.32 -0.87 -12.31
N TRP A 139 5.43 -0.82 -11.30
CA TRP A 139 4.19 -1.59 -11.31
C TRP A 139 2.98 -0.70 -11.62
N ALA A 140 2.22 -1.08 -12.64
CA ALA A 140 0.98 -0.41 -13.03
C ALA A 140 -0.21 -0.78 -12.12
N SER A 141 -0.09 -1.84 -11.29
CA SER A 141 -1.16 -2.31 -10.40
C SER A 141 -0.66 -3.28 -9.33
N VAL A 142 -1.51 -3.57 -8.34
CA VAL A 142 -1.27 -4.64 -7.35
C VAL A 142 -1.20 -6.02 -8.01
N THR A 143 -1.95 -6.24 -9.10
CA THR A 143 -1.90 -7.49 -9.88
C THR A 143 -0.49 -7.78 -10.38
N GLU A 144 0.20 -6.77 -10.93
CA GLU A 144 1.57 -6.98 -11.44
C GLU A 144 2.56 -7.35 -10.33
N ILE A 145 2.37 -6.82 -9.12
CA ILE A 145 3.16 -7.25 -7.94
C ILE A 145 2.90 -8.73 -7.65
N LEU A 146 1.63 -9.13 -7.60
CA LEU A 146 1.24 -10.51 -7.29
C LEU A 146 1.74 -11.50 -8.36
N ASP A 147 1.66 -11.12 -9.63
CA ASP A 147 2.19 -11.90 -10.75
C ASP A 147 3.72 -12.05 -10.64
N GLU A 148 4.46 -10.98 -10.35
CA GLU A 148 5.92 -11.06 -10.17
C GLU A 148 6.31 -11.92 -8.96
N ILE A 149 5.54 -11.86 -7.86
CA ILE A 149 5.73 -12.75 -6.71
C ILE A 149 5.53 -14.21 -7.13
N ALA A 150 4.45 -14.50 -7.86
CA ALA A 150 4.15 -15.86 -8.33
C ALA A 150 5.24 -16.40 -9.27
N GLU A 151 5.67 -15.60 -10.24
CA GLU A 151 6.75 -15.96 -11.17
C GLU A 151 8.06 -16.29 -10.44
N ARG A 152 8.43 -15.49 -9.42
CA ARG A 152 9.63 -15.74 -8.61
C ARG A 152 9.51 -17.06 -7.85
N LEU A 153 8.38 -17.31 -7.20
CA LEU A 153 8.14 -18.56 -6.46
C LEU A 153 8.17 -19.80 -7.36
N ASP A 154 7.65 -19.70 -8.59
CA ASP A 154 7.71 -20.80 -9.56
C ASP A 154 9.12 -21.00 -10.13
N SER A 155 9.93 -19.95 -10.25
CA SER A 155 11.32 -20.04 -10.71
C SER A 155 12.29 -20.68 -9.69
N GLU A 156 11.90 -20.71 -8.42
CA GLU A 156 12.66 -21.32 -7.32
C GLU A 156 12.33 -22.81 -7.10
N ARG A 157 11.43 -23.39 -7.92
CA ARG A 157 11.07 -24.81 -7.90
C ARG A 157 11.89 -25.67 -8.86
#